data_AF-A0A803JN71-F1
#
_entry.id   AF-A0A803JN71-F1
#
_cell.length_a   1.000
_cell.length_b   1.000
_cell.length_c   1.000
_cell.angle_alpha   90.00
_cell.angle_beta   90.00
_cell.angle_gamma   90.00
#
_symmetry.space_group_name_H-M   'P 1'
#
loop_
_entity.id
_entity.type
_entity.pdbx_description
1 polymer ?
#
loop_
_entity_poly.entity_id
_entity_poly.type
_entity_poly.pdbx_seq_one_letter_code
_entity_poly.pdbx_strand_id
1 'polypeptide(L)'
;MNIDANMPTTNQLPSEFVKVTRIKNSCCFTTVDLLKLNERCQESLKEIYHRSYLIVCKLLSEIYEHIHCLYKLSDTVSMLDMLLSFAHACTLSDYGSFVPAEYASFKIAEQIFTRIGMDDDIETNCSTFMKEMKEVNYIIQNANNKSLILIDELGRGTSTEEGIGICYAVCEYLLGLKAFTLFVTHYLELCHLSTIYPNSENYYFEVQHKREKSEDRESILYTYLLSKGQTKEKNYGLKAAELSSLPLLLLKDANNISMQIADKLTRKQESTPETVRQTAVYQLAVRLIQASRNSCLDSDSLRTYLKHLKKIYRAESLTDDLQSTETAEEKEIL
;
A
#
# COMPACT_ATOMS: atom_id res chain seq x y z
N MET A 1 82.80 22.45 -17.63
CA MET A 1 82.90 23.63 -16.75
C MET A 1 81.75 23.56 -15.76
N ASN A 2 82.07 23.28 -14.50
CA ASN A 2 81.12 23.09 -13.40
C ASN A 2 80.30 24.35 -13.15
N ILE A 3 78.97 24.27 -13.24
CA ILE A 3 78.04 25.33 -12.82
C ILE A 3 77.80 25.27 -11.30
N ASP A 4 78.29 24.24 -10.61
CA ASP A 4 78.12 24.03 -9.17
C ASP A 4 78.98 24.94 -8.26
N ALA A 5 79.78 25.87 -8.82
CA ALA A 5 80.82 26.57 -8.06
C ALA A 5 80.38 27.84 -7.32
N ASN A 6 79.13 28.31 -7.44
CA ASN A 6 78.69 29.59 -6.85
C ASN A 6 77.48 29.51 -5.90
N MET A 7 77.11 28.31 -5.44
CA MET A 7 76.11 28.21 -4.37
C MET A 7 76.80 28.25 -3.01
N PRO A 8 76.53 29.26 -2.14
CA PRO A 8 77.22 29.41 -0.86
C PRO A 8 77.12 28.11 -0.06
N THR A 9 78.20 27.61 0.53
CA THR A 9 78.15 26.41 1.40
C THR A 9 77.30 26.71 2.64
N THR A 10 76.72 25.69 3.28
CA THR A 10 75.79 25.87 4.43
C THR A 10 76.34 26.75 5.56
N ASN A 11 77.67 26.90 5.64
CA ASN A 11 78.36 27.77 6.61
C ASN A 11 78.41 29.27 6.23
N GLN A 12 77.90 29.67 5.07
CA GLN A 12 77.86 31.07 4.60
C GLN A 12 76.47 31.71 4.67
N LEU A 13 75.45 30.96 5.09
CA LEU A 13 74.10 31.48 5.23
C LEU A 13 73.92 32.12 6.63
N PRO A 14 73.23 33.27 6.73
CA PRO A 14 72.88 33.87 8.01
C PRO A 14 72.25 32.86 8.96
N SER A 15 72.64 32.89 10.25
CA SER A 15 72.12 31.97 11.29
C SER A 15 70.62 32.13 11.55
N GLU A 16 70.01 33.20 11.04
CA GLU A 16 68.58 33.50 11.10
C GLU A 16 67.74 32.58 10.18
N PHE A 17 68.37 31.91 9.21
CA PHE A 17 67.71 30.98 8.30
C PHE A 17 67.60 29.57 8.89
N VAL A 18 66.37 29.06 8.91
CA VAL A 18 65.96 27.79 9.49
C VAL A 18 65.30 26.93 8.39
N LYS A 19 65.32 25.61 8.54
CA LYS A 19 64.76 24.63 7.57
C LYS A 19 65.27 24.86 6.13
N VAL A 20 66.58 25.07 5.99
CA VAL A 20 67.22 25.25 4.67
C VAL A 20 67.20 23.93 3.89
N THR A 21 66.57 23.94 2.72
CA THR A 21 66.51 22.80 1.79
C THR A 21 67.03 23.24 0.42
N ARG A 22 67.92 22.43 -0.18
CA ARG A 22 68.46 22.72 -1.51
C ARG A 22 67.77 21.87 -2.56
N ILE A 23 67.22 22.51 -3.58
CA ILE A 23 66.58 21.86 -4.71
C ILE A 23 67.34 22.28 -5.96
N LYS A 24 68.22 21.42 -6.49
CA LYS A 24 69.03 21.56 -7.72
C LYS A 24 69.61 22.97 -8.01
N ASN A 25 68.79 23.95 -8.42
CA ASN A 25 69.20 25.33 -8.73
C ASN A 25 68.61 26.41 -7.78
N SER A 26 67.96 26.03 -6.68
CA SER A 26 67.37 26.94 -5.71
C SER A 26 67.60 26.47 -4.26
N CYS A 27 67.71 27.44 -3.36
CA CYS A 27 67.80 27.21 -1.92
C CYS A 27 66.53 27.75 -1.28
N CYS A 28 65.73 26.89 -0.66
CA CYS A 28 64.52 27.27 0.04
C CYS A 28 64.82 27.31 1.54
N PHE A 29 64.52 28.42 2.19
CA PHE A 29 64.77 28.63 3.61
C PHE A 29 63.66 29.50 4.19
N THR A 30 63.47 29.45 5.50
CA THR A 30 62.51 30.29 6.21
C THR A 30 63.18 30.93 7.41
N THR A 31 62.61 32.00 7.93
CA THR A 31 63.01 32.57 9.24
C THR A 31 62.05 32.12 10.32
N VAL A 32 62.44 32.25 11.58
CA VAL A 32 61.56 32.00 12.73
C VAL A 32 60.33 32.92 12.70
N ASP A 33 60.51 34.18 12.31
CA ASP A 33 59.40 35.15 12.23
C ASP A 33 58.44 34.82 11.08
N LEU A 34 58.97 34.38 9.93
CA LEU A 34 58.13 33.92 8.81
C LEU A 34 57.35 32.66 9.17
N LEU A 35 57.95 31.74 9.94
CA LEU A 35 57.24 30.55 10.46
C LEU A 35 56.09 30.95 11.37
N LYS A 36 56.30 31.88 12.31
CA LYS A 36 55.23 32.40 13.20
C LYS A 36 54.11 33.08 12.42
N LEU A 37 54.45 33.89 11.41
CA LEU A 37 53.46 34.54 10.56
C LEU A 37 52.65 33.52 9.73
N ASN A 38 53.31 32.48 9.20
CA ASN A 38 52.66 31.44 8.43
C ASN A 38 51.73 30.57 9.31
N GLU A 39 52.16 30.24 10.53
CA GLU A 39 51.33 29.55 11.52
C GLU A 39 50.08 30.37 11.87
N ARG A 40 50.25 31.66 12.16
CA ARG A 40 49.13 32.58 12.41
C ARG A 40 48.17 32.70 11.23
N CYS A 41 48.70 32.67 9.99
CA CYS A 41 47.89 32.69 8.78
C CYS A 41 47.08 31.39 8.62
N GLN A 42 47.68 30.23 8.90
CA GLN A 42 47.00 28.94 8.89
C GLN A 42 45.90 28.83 9.96
N GLU A 43 46.14 29.37 11.15
CA GLU A 43 45.11 29.45 12.21
C GLU A 43 43.93 30.31 11.77
N SER A 44 44.20 31.48 11.20
CA SER A 44 43.15 32.38 10.69
C SER A 44 42.33 31.71 9.58
N LEU A 45 42.99 30.99 8.68
CA LEU A 45 42.35 30.26 7.59
C LEU A 45 41.48 29.10 8.12
N LYS A 46 41.94 28.36 9.13
CA LYS A 46 41.11 27.34 9.81
C LYS A 46 39.88 27.96 10.47
N GLU A 47 40.02 29.12 11.11
CA GLU A 47 38.89 29.83 11.72
C GLU A 47 37.86 30.25 10.66
N ILE A 48 38.31 30.78 9.52
CA ILE A 48 37.44 31.15 8.39
C ILE A 48 36.66 29.93 7.88
N TYR A 49 37.33 28.80 7.67
CA TYR A 49 36.65 27.56 7.24
C TYR A 49 35.64 27.08 8.26
N HIS A 50 35.96 27.14 9.55
CA HIS A 50 35.04 26.75 10.60
C HIS A 50 33.81 27.65 10.63
N ARG A 51 33.98 28.97 10.55
CA ARG A 51 32.86 29.94 10.47
C ARG A 51 32.01 29.73 9.22
N SER A 52 32.62 29.47 8.07
CA SER A 52 31.91 29.20 6.82
C SER A 52 31.09 27.91 6.92
N TYR A 53 31.67 26.84 7.48
CA TYR A 53 30.96 25.59 7.73
C TYR A 53 29.73 25.79 8.62
N LEU A 54 29.87 26.55 9.72
CA LEU A 54 28.73 26.85 10.60
C LEU A 54 27.61 27.63 9.89
N ILE A 55 27.95 28.53 8.97
CA ILE A 55 26.94 29.24 8.16
C ILE A 55 26.21 28.26 7.24
N VAL A 56 26.96 27.37 6.56
CA VAL A 56 26.36 26.34 5.69
C VAL A 56 25.44 25.41 6.48
N CYS A 57 25.85 24.97 7.68
CA CYS A 57 25.00 24.14 8.53
C CYS A 57 23.71 24.85 8.95
N LYS A 58 23.79 26.15 9.32
CA LYS A 58 22.59 26.93 9.66
C LYS A 58 21.64 27.06 8.47
N LEU A 59 22.18 27.35 7.29
CA LEU A 59 21.39 27.50 6.07
C LEU A 59 20.75 26.16 5.65
N LEU A 60 21.46 25.04 5.82
CA LEU A 60 20.90 23.71 5.64
C LEU A 60 19.76 23.44 6.62
N SER A 61 19.91 23.77 7.89
CA SER A 61 18.83 23.62 8.88
C SER A 61 17.59 24.44 8.50
N GLU A 62 17.75 25.70 8.08
CA GLU A 62 16.65 26.54 7.61
C GLU A 62 15.95 25.95 6.37
N ILE A 63 16.71 25.39 5.41
CA ILE A 63 16.12 24.72 4.25
C ILE A 63 15.39 23.43 4.64
N TYR A 64 15.93 22.67 5.59
CA TYR A 64 15.31 21.43 6.06
C TYR A 64 13.94 21.68 6.71
N GLU A 65 13.73 22.84 7.34
CA GLU A 65 12.40 23.21 7.83
C GLU A 65 11.35 23.27 6.71
N HIS A 66 11.76 23.59 5.47
CA HIS A 66 10.89 23.68 4.30
C HIS A 66 10.92 22.44 3.39
N ILE A 67 11.61 21.36 3.77
CA ILE A 67 11.76 20.21 2.86
C ILE A 67 10.43 19.52 2.54
N HIS A 68 9.48 19.56 3.48
CA HIS A 68 8.16 18.96 3.34
C HIS A 68 7.34 19.59 2.21
N CYS A 69 7.40 20.93 2.05
CA CYS A 69 6.68 21.59 0.96
C CYS A 69 7.35 21.36 -0.40
N LEU A 70 8.67 21.17 -0.43
CA LEU A 70 9.40 20.81 -1.64
C LEU A 70 9.07 19.39 -2.13
N TYR A 71 8.92 18.42 -1.22
CA TYR A 71 8.43 17.08 -1.60
C TYR A 71 7.00 17.11 -2.11
N LYS A 72 6.10 17.83 -1.43
CA LYS A 72 4.70 17.98 -1.90
C LYS A 72 4.63 18.66 -3.28
N LEU A 73 5.48 19.66 -3.53
CA LEU A 73 5.61 20.27 -4.86
C LEU A 73 6.13 19.28 -5.90
N SER A 74 7.11 18.45 -5.55
CA SER A 74 7.62 17.39 -6.44
C SER A 74 6.54 16.39 -6.82
N ASP A 75 5.73 15.94 -5.86
CA ASP A 75 4.65 14.97 -6.10
C ASP A 75 3.56 15.58 -6.97
N THR A 76 3.15 16.82 -6.69
CA THR A 76 2.14 17.53 -7.51
C THR A 76 2.62 17.77 -8.94
N VAL A 77 3.88 18.19 -9.14
CA VAL A 77 4.47 18.35 -10.48
C VAL A 77 4.56 17.00 -11.20
N SER A 78 4.95 15.94 -10.51
CA SER A 78 5.05 14.59 -11.08
C SER A 78 3.69 14.06 -11.53
N MET A 79 2.65 14.25 -10.71
CA MET A 79 1.29 13.86 -11.06
C MET A 79 0.76 14.68 -12.24
N LEU A 80 1.03 15.99 -12.28
CA LEU A 80 0.66 16.84 -13.41
C LEU A 80 1.34 16.39 -14.71
N ASP A 81 2.64 16.08 -14.65
CA ASP A 81 3.42 15.61 -15.80
C ASP A 81 2.92 14.24 -16.32
N MET A 82 2.58 13.32 -15.40
CA MET A 82 1.97 12.04 -15.74
C MET A 82 0.60 12.24 -16.42
N LEU A 83 -0.26 13.07 -15.85
CA LEU A 83 -1.59 13.35 -16.40
C LEU A 83 -1.50 14.05 -17.76
N LEU A 84 -0.58 15.00 -17.92
CA LEU A 84 -0.34 15.68 -19.19
C LEU A 84 0.18 14.69 -20.25
N SER A 85 1.10 13.81 -19.89
CA SER A 85 1.63 12.77 -20.77
C SER A 85 0.54 11.80 -21.22
N PHE A 86 -0.36 11.39 -20.32
CA PHE A 86 -1.51 10.56 -20.68
C PHE A 86 -2.54 11.31 -21.52
N ALA A 87 -2.86 12.56 -21.19
CA ALA A 87 -3.77 13.39 -21.97
C ALA A 87 -3.22 13.60 -23.39
N HIS A 88 -1.93 13.86 -23.53
CA HIS A 88 -1.22 14.01 -24.80
C HIS A 88 -1.20 12.70 -25.61
N ALA A 89 -0.93 11.56 -24.96
CA ALA A 89 -1.03 10.25 -25.61
C ALA A 89 -2.46 9.95 -26.12
N CYS A 90 -3.48 10.41 -25.39
CA CYS A 90 -4.88 10.27 -25.77
C CYS A 90 -5.34 11.28 -26.83
N THR A 91 -4.72 12.47 -26.95
CA THR A 91 -5.13 13.52 -27.91
C THR A 91 -4.38 13.51 -29.24
N LEU A 92 -3.11 13.08 -29.26
CA LEU A 92 -2.32 12.99 -30.50
C LEU A 92 -2.39 11.63 -31.20
N SER A 93 -2.93 10.61 -30.55
CA SER A 93 -3.35 9.40 -31.25
C SER A 93 -4.86 9.43 -31.40
N ASP A 94 -5.34 9.44 -32.64
CA ASP A 94 -6.67 8.96 -32.96
C ASP A 94 -6.81 7.54 -32.36
N TYR A 95 -7.37 7.42 -31.15
CA TYR A 95 -7.83 6.17 -30.53
C TYR A 95 -6.95 4.91 -30.78
N GLY A 96 -5.62 5.01 -30.74
CA GLY A 96 -4.77 3.98 -31.37
C GLY A 96 -3.32 3.91 -30.88
N SER A 97 -3.01 4.40 -29.68
CA SER A 97 -1.69 4.16 -29.07
C SER A 97 -1.56 2.73 -28.54
N PHE A 98 -0.39 2.13 -28.69
CA PHE A 98 -0.09 0.82 -28.11
C PHE A 98 -0.14 0.89 -26.58
N VAL A 99 -0.77 -0.12 -25.97
CA VAL A 99 -0.80 -0.30 -24.51
C VAL A 99 0.30 -1.25 -24.06
N PRO A 100 0.87 -1.09 -22.86
CA PRO A 100 1.92 -1.96 -22.33
C PRO A 100 1.33 -3.31 -21.89
N ALA A 101 0.97 -4.15 -22.87
CA ALA A 101 0.44 -5.49 -22.65
C ALA A 101 0.81 -6.40 -23.83
N GLU A 102 0.97 -7.70 -23.57
CA GLU A 102 1.14 -8.69 -24.64
C GLU A 102 -0.14 -8.81 -25.50
N TYR A 103 -1.30 -8.72 -24.86
CA TYR A 103 -2.61 -8.66 -25.50
C TYR A 103 -3.55 -7.81 -24.64
N ALA A 104 -4.35 -6.96 -25.27
CA ALA A 104 -5.35 -6.16 -24.57
C ALA A 104 -6.65 -6.05 -25.37
N SER A 105 -7.76 -6.20 -24.67
CA SER A 105 -9.11 -6.00 -25.20
C SER A 105 -9.90 -5.17 -24.20
N PHE A 106 -10.32 -3.99 -24.62
CA PHE A 106 -11.01 -3.04 -23.74
C PHE A 106 -12.47 -2.86 -24.16
N LYS A 107 -13.34 -2.67 -23.17
CA LYS A 107 -14.66 -2.09 -23.41
C LYS A 107 -14.48 -0.58 -23.58
N ILE A 108 -15.06 0.01 -24.63
CA ILE A 108 -15.05 1.47 -24.81
C ILE A 108 -15.87 2.08 -23.68
N ALA A 109 -15.19 2.80 -22.78
CA ALA A 109 -15.82 3.57 -21.73
C ALA A 109 -16.07 5.00 -22.22
N GLU A 110 -17.28 5.51 -22.00
CA GLU A 110 -17.61 6.91 -22.32
C GLU A 110 -17.06 7.88 -21.25
N GLN A 111 -16.92 7.38 -20.02
CA GLN A 111 -16.53 8.16 -18.86
C GLN A 111 -15.68 7.31 -17.92
N ILE A 112 -14.68 7.93 -17.30
CA ILE A 112 -13.84 7.33 -16.27
C ILE A 112 -14.06 8.10 -14.98
N PHE A 113 -14.42 7.38 -13.92
CA PHE A 113 -14.60 7.92 -12.58
C PHE A 113 -13.56 7.31 -11.65
N THR A 114 -12.91 8.14 -10.86
CA THR A 114 -11.86 7.70 -9.93
C THR A 114 -12.07 8.33 -8.57
N ARG A 115 -12.09 7.50 -7.53
CA ARG A 115 -11.80 7.87 -6.14
C ARG A 115 -10.52 7.17 -5.77
N ILE A 116 -9.39 7.82 -6.01
CA ILE A 116 -8.05 7.36 -5.68
C ILE A 116 -7.36 8.56 -5.05
N GLY A 117 -7.01 8.50 -3.77
CA GLY A 117 -6.44 9.66 -3.10
C GLY A 117 -6.16 9.45 -1.62
N MET A 118 -5.02 10.00 -1.19
CA MET A 118 -4.49 10.01 0.18
C MET A 118 -4.30 11.44 0.71
N ASP A 119 -4.97 12.43 0.11
CA ASP A 119 -4.77 13.83 0.49
C ASP A 119 -5.91 14.33 1.40
N ASP A 120 -5.62 14.28 2.70
CA ASP A 120 -6.34 15.06 3.71
C ASP A 120 -6.11 16.55 3.43
N ASP A 121 -7.10 17.15 2.78
CA ASP A 121 -7.08 18.55 2.38
C ASP A 121 -7.54 19.42 3.56
N ILE A 122 -6.60 19.77 4.44
CA ILE A 122 -6.81 20.64 5.61
C ILE A 122 -7.39 22.01 5.20
N GLU A 123 -7.24 22.43 3.93
CA GLU A 123 -7.73 23.71 3.43
C GLU A 123 -9.25 23.74 3.14
N THR A 124 -9.90 22.57 3.07
CA THR A 124 -11.36 22.50 2.97
C THR A 124 -11.99 22.37 4.35
N ASN A 125 -12.91 23.27 4.69
CA ASN A 125 -13.65 23.28 5.97
C ASN A 125 -14.68 22.11 6.06
N CYS A 126 -14.29 20.92 5.60
CA CYS A 126 -15.08 19.69 5.50
C CYS A 126 -14.25 18.53 6.05
N SER A 127 -14.91 17.55 6.70
CA SER A 127 -14.22 16.33 7.07
C SER A 127 -13.78 15.54 5.84
N THR A 128 -12.70 14.79 5.97
CA THR A 128 -12.17 13.89 4.94
C THR A 128 -13.25 12.93 4.46
N PHE A 129 -14.01 12.34 5.38
CA PHE A 129 -15.18 11.52 5.09
C PHE A 129 -16.27 12.24 4.29
N MET A 130 -16.58 13.51 4.59
CA MET A 130 -17.57 14.27 3.83
C MET A 130 -17.11 14.53 2.39
N LYS A 131 -15.81 14.77 2.18
CA LYS A 131 -15.22 14.91 0.84
C LYS A 131 -15.35 13.61 0.06
N GLU A 132 -15.01 12.47 0.68
CA GLU A 132 -15.22 11.13 0.10
C GLU A 132 -16.67 10.88 -0.30
N MET A 133 -17.63 11.21 0.57
CA MET A 133 -19.06 10.99 0.27
C MET A 133 -19.55 11.88 -0.87
N LYS A 134 -19.05 13.11 -1.00
CA LYS A 134 -19.39 14.00 -2.13
C LYS A 134 -18.83 13.46 -3.44
N GLU A 135 -17.61 12.94 -3.43
CA GLU A 135 -16.98 12.31 -4.60
C GLU A 135 -17.78 11.07 -5.02
N VAL A 136 -18.11 10.18 -4.09
CA VAL A 136 -18.93 8.99 -4.38
C VAL A 136 -20.32 9.39 -4.89
N ASN A 137 -20.95 10.41 -4.30
CA ASN A 137 -22.22 10.91 -4.78
C ASN A 137 -22.11 11.45 -6.22
N TYR A 138 -21.02 12.14 -6.56
CA TYR A 138 -20.77 12.58 -7.93
C TYR A 138 -20.65 11.40 -8.91
N ILE A 139 -19.92 10.34 -8.52
CA ILE A 139 -19.81 9.11 -9.32
C ILE A 139 -21.19 8.49 -9.52
N ILE A 140 -21.94 8.28 -8.44
CA ILE A 140 -23.28 7.67 -8.45
C ILE A 140 -24.25 8.43 -9.34
N GLN A 141 -24.24 9.77 -9.30
CA GLN A 141 -25.17 10.60 -10.08
C GLN A 141 -24.87 10.63 -11.59
N ASN A 142 -23.61 10.43 -11.98
CA ASN A 142 -23.17 10.59 -13.37
C ASN A 142 -22.80 9.27 -14.05
N ALA A 143 -22.57 8.20 -13.29
CA ALA A 143 -22.18 6.90 -13.82
C ALA A 143 -23.34 6.21 -14.56
N ASN A 144 -22.98 5.47 -15.62
CA ASN A 144 -23.87 4.64 -16.39
C ASN A 144 -23.21 3.30 -16.76
N ASN A 145 -23.89 2.46 -17.53
CA ASN A 145 -23.42 1.13 -17.93
C ASN A 145 -22.20 1.12 -18.88
N LYS A 146 -21.76 2.29 -19.37
CA LYS A 146 -20.56 2.50 -20.18
C LYS A 146 -19.48 3.28 -19.42
N SER A 147 -19.62 3.44 -18.11
CA SER A 147 -18.59 4.04 -17.27
C SER A 147 -17.57 3.01 -16.79
N LEU A 148 -16.31 3.43 -16.70
CA LEU A 148 -15.23 2.77 -15.96
C LEU A 148 -15.10 3.47 -14.61
N ILE A 149 -15.21 2.71 -13.51
CA ILE A 149 -15.20 3.26 -12.16
C ILE A 149 -14.05 2.61 -11.37
N LEU A 150 -13.21 3.43 -10.75
CA LEU A 150 -12.11 3.02 -9.91
C LEU A 150 -12.33 3.61 -8.51
N ILE A 151 -12.55 2.76 -7.52
CA ILE A 151 -12.71 3.18 -6.12
C ILE A 151 -11.64 2.49 -5.31
N ASP A 152 -10.80 3.29 -4.67
CA ASP A 152 -9.82 2.83 -3.70
C ASP A 152 -10.35 3.11 -2.29
N GLU A 153 -10.25 2.15 -1.38
CA GLU A 153 -10.36 2.34 0.08
C GLU A 153 -11.49 3.24 0.59
N LEU A 154 -12.71 3.07 0.09
CA LEU A 154 -13.87 3.85 0.55
C LEU A 154 -14.24 3.54 2.01
N GLY A 155 -14.68 4.55 2.76
CA GLY A 155 -15.30 4.36 4.08
C GLY A 155 -14.31 4.30 5.25
N ARG A 156 -13.04 4.64 5.02
CA ARG A 156 -12.01 4.66 6.09
C ARG A 156 -12.19 5.76 7.12
N GLY A 157 -12.84 6.86 6.76
CA GLY A 157 -13.06 8.00 7.63
C GLY A 157 -14.20 7.85 8.66
N THR A 158 -14.79 6.67 8.82
CA THR A 158 -15.91 6.42 9.75
C THR A 158 -15.74 5.11 10.52
N SER A 159 -16.69 4.80 11.41
CA SER A 159 -16.71 3.52 12.14
C SER A 159 -16.71 2.33 11.17
N THR A 160 -16.06 1.23 11.54
CA THR A 160 -15.91 0.07 10.64
C THR A 160 -17.23 -0.52 10.19
N GLU A 161 -18.22 -0.58 11.09
CA GLU A 161 -19.56 -1.12 10.79
C GLU A 161 -20.30 -0.22 9.78
N GLU A 162 -20.27 1.10 9.97
CA GLU A 162 -20.88 2.05 9.03
C GLU A 162 -20.13 2.08 7.69
N GLY A 163 -18.80 2.02 7.72
CA GLY A 163 -17.95 2.00 6.54
C GLY A 163 -18.24 0.79 5.65
N ILE A 164 -18.33 -0.41 6.26
CA ILE A 164 -18.73 -1.63 5.55
C ILE A 164 -20.13 -1.47 4.95
N GLY A 165 -21.10 -0.98 5.73
CA GLY A 165 -22.49 -0.80 5.27
C GLY A 165 -22.61 0.14 4.06
N ILE A 166 -21.91 1.27 4.11
CA ILE A 166 -21.87 2.23 3.00
C ILE A 166 -21.20 1.60 1.77
N CYS A 167 -20.05 0.93 1.95
CA CYS A 167 -19.38 0.26 0.84
C CYS A 167 -20.27 -0.80 0.17
N TYR A 168 -21.01 -1.57 0.96
CA TYR A 168 -21.96 -2.57 0.46
C TYR A 168 -23.03 -1.92 -0.41
N ALA A 169 -23.68 -0.88 0.11
CA ALA A 169 -24.75 -0.17 -0.60
C ALA A 169 -24.25 0.47 -1.91
N VAL A 170 -23.07 1.07 -1.89
CA VAL A 170 -22.44 1.64 -3.09
C VAL A 170 -22.12 0.56 -4.12
N CYS A 171 -21.53 -0.57 -3.70
CA CYS A 171 -21.24 -1.67 -4.60
C CYS A 171 -22.51 -2.26 -5.22
N GLU A 172 -23.56 -2.49 -4.44
CA GLU A 172 -24.85 -2.98 -4.94
C GLU A 172 -25.47 -2.02 -5.96
N TYR A 173 -25.40 -0.72 -5.71
CA TYR A 173 -25.89 0.30 -6.64
C TYR A 173 -25.12 0.25 -7.99
N LEU A 174 -23.79 0.23 -7.93
CA LEU A 174 -22.92 0.17 -9.12
C LEU A 174 -23.09 -1.14 -9.91
N LEU A 175 -23.28 -2.26 -9.21
CA LEU A 175 -23.65 -3.54 -9.81
C LEU A 175 -24.99 -3.46 -10.55
N GLY A 176 -25.97 -2.75 -9.99
CA GLY A 176 -27.27 -2.50 -10.63
C GLY A 176 -27.15 -1.71 -11.95
N LEU A 177 -26.23 -0.74 -12.01
CA LEU A 177 -25.90 0.01 -13.23
C LEU A 177 -25.16 -0.83 -14.28
N LYS A 178 -24.57 -1.96 -13.89
CA LYS A 178 -23.68 -2.78 -14.74
C LYS A 178 -22.48 -1.99 -15.28
N ALA A 179 -22.02 -0.99 -14.52
CA ALA A 179 -20.80 -0.26 -14.82
C ALA A 179 -19.58 -1.14 -14.57
N PHE A 180 -18.50 -0.97 -15.36
CA PHE A 180 -17.27 -1.72 -15.12
C PHE A 180 -16.53 -1.08 -13.96
N THR A 181 -16.49 -1.76 -12.81
CA THR A 181 -16.03 -1.18 -11.55
C THR A 181 -14.88 -2.00 -10.98
N LEU A 182 -13.76 -1.34 -10.65
CA LEU A 182 -12.71 -1.87 -9.80
C LEU A 182 -12.83 -1.24 -8.42
N PHE A 183 -13.00 -2.07 -7.41
CA PHE A 183 -13.18 -1.63 -6.03
C PHE A 183 -12.10 -2.27 -5.15
N VAL A 184 -11.19 -1.46 -4.62
CA VAL A 184 -10.10 -1.89 -3.74
C VAL A 184 -10.53 -1.63 -2.30
N THR A 185 -10.41 -2.64 -1.43
CA THR A 185 -10.84 -2.51 -0.04
C THR A 185 -10.02 -3.38 0.91
N HIS A 186 -10.04 -2.99 2.19
CA HIS A 186 -9.52 -3.77 3.31
C HIS A 186 -10.64 -4.55 4.05
N TYR A 187 -11.91 -4.30 3.70
CA TYR A 187 -13.06 -4.99 4.27
C TYR A 187 -13.22 -6.37 3.63
N LEU A 188 -12.84 -7.41 4.36
CA LEU A 188 -12.97 -8.81 3.92
C LEU A 188 -14.44 -9.25 3.84
N GLU A 189 -15.32 -8.59 4.58
CA GLU A 189 -16.77 -8.80 4.58
C GLU A 189 -17.36 -8.50 3.20
N LEU A 190 -16.80 -7.53 2.47
CA LEU A 190 -17.24 -7.14 1.14
C LEU A 190 -17.06 -8.26 0.10
N CYS A 191 -16.10 -9.17 0.31
CA CYS A 191 -15.86 -10.32 -0.58
C CYS A 191 -17.09 -11.24 -0.72
N HIS A 192 -18.00 -11.23 0.27
CA HIS A 192 -19.24 -12.02 0.23
C HIS A 192 -20.21 -11.56 -0.87
N LEU A 193 -20.04 -10.35 -1.43
CA LEU A 193 -20.82 -9.88 -2.57
C LEU A 193 -20.74 -10.84 -3.76
N SER A 194 -19.58 -11.46 -3.99
CA SER A 194 -19.38 -12.44 -5.07
C SER A 194 -20.25 -13.70 -4.93
N THR A 195 -20.69 -14.03 -3.71
CA THR A 195 -21.58 -15.17 -3.45
C THR A 195 -23.03 -14.84 -3.83
N ILE A 196 -23.42 -13.57 -3.71
CA ILE A 196 -24.78 -13.08 -3.96
C ILE A 196 -24.93 -12.66 -5.44
N TYR A 197 -23.91 -12.00 -5.98
CA TYR A 197 -23.89 -11.41 -7.30
C TYR A 197 -22.88 -12.13 -8.21
N PRO A 198 -23.34 -12.86 -9.24
CA PRO A 198 -22.44 -13.62 -10.12
C PRO A 198 -21.54 -12.76 -11.00
N ASN A 199 -21.86 -11.47 -11.15
CA ASN A 199 -21.07 -10.50 -11.91
C ASN A 199 -19.98 -9.82 -11.05
N SER A 200 -19.85 -10.21 -9.79
CA SER A 200 -18.81 -9.72 -8.89
C SER A 200 -17.74 -10.80 -8.73
N GLU A 201 -16.48 -10.42 -8.95
CA GLU A 201 -15.34 -11.31 -8.82
C GLU A 201 -14.34 -10.72 -7.83
N ASN A 202 -13.81 -11.57 -6.95
CA ASN A 202 -12.78 -11.18 -6.00
C ASN A 202 -11.39 -11.46 -6.55
N TYR A 203 -10.48 -10.53 -6.32
CA TYR A 203 -9.06 -10.65 -6.60
C TYR A 203 -8.25 -10.15 -5.41
N TYR A 204 -7.04 -10.67 -5.24
CA TYR A 204 -6.11 -10.28 -4.20
C TYR A 204 -4.67 -10.36 -4.70
N PHE A 205 -3.76 -9.62 -4.06
CA PHE A 205 -2.33 -9.73 -4.36
C PHE A 205 -1.69 -10.88 -3.57
N GLU A 206 -0.94 -11.74 -4.26
CA GLU A 206 -0.27 -12.88 -3.65
C GLU A 206 0.94 -12.46 -2.80
N VAL A 207 1.08 -13.16 -1.68
CA VAL A 207 2.14 -12.96 -0.70
C VAL A 207 2.87 -14.29 -0.51
N GLN A 208 4.19 -14.28 -0.64
CA GLN A 208 5.02 -15.47 -0.40
C GLN A 208 5.79 -15.33 0.92
N HIS A 209 5.82 -16.41 1.70
CA HIS A 209 6.59 -16.47 2.94
C HIS A 209 7.96 -17.09 2.68
N LYS A 210 9.03 -16.35 2.96
CA LYS A 210 10.39 -16.87 2.98
C LYS A 210 10.83 -17.08 4.43
N ARG A 211 11.12 -18.33 4.76
CA ARG A 211 11.80 -18.68 6.02
C ARG A 211 13.31 -18.66 5.80
N GLU A 212 14.01 -17.76 6.46
CA GLU A 212 15.46 -17.83 6.53
C GLU A 212 15.88 -18.94 7.49
N LYS A 213 16.92 -19.71 7.13
CA LYS A 213 17.37 -20.86 7.93
C LYS A 213 18.19 -20.46 9.17
N SER A 214 18.54 -19.18 9.31
CA SER A 214 19.47 -18.65 10.32
C SER A 214 18.78 -17.91 11.47
N GLU A 215 17.59 -17.37 11.23
CA GLU A 215 16.76 -16.74 12.25
C GLU A 215 15.36 -17.31 12.08
N ASP A 216 14.67 -17.62 13.19
CA ASP A 216 13.31 -18.16 13.23
C ASP A 216 12.28 -17.07 12.82
N ARG A 217 12.58 -16.35 11.73
CA ARG A 217 11.89 -15.17 11.21
C ARG A 217 11.29 -15.51 9.86
N GLU A 218 9.97 -15.34 9.77
CA GLU A 218 9.21 -15.51 8.54
C GLU A 218 9.12 -14.14 7.86
N SER A 219 9.85 -13.97 6.75
CA SER A 219 9.84 -12.74 5.97
C SER A 219 8.78 -12.79 4.88
N ILE A 220 8.04 -11.70 4.71
CA ILE A 220 7.07 -11.56 3.63
C ILE A 220 7.77 -11.05 2.37
N LEU A 221 7.54 -11.75 1.24
CA LEU A 221 7.90 -11.29 -0.09
C LEU A 221 6.64 -10.94 -0.89
N TYR A 222 6.57 -9.69 -1.32
CA TYR A 222 5.50 -9.20 -2.18
C TYR A 222 5.75 -9.65 -3.62
N THR A 223 4.87 -10.48 -4.15
CA THR A 223 4.98 -10.97 -5.53
C THR A 223 4.43 -9.99 -6.55
N TYR A 224 3.56 -9.07 -6.10
CA TYR A 224 2.77 -8.16 -6.94
C TYR A 224 1.88 -8.89 -7.96
N LEU A 225 1.68 -10.20 -7.81
CA LEU A 225 0.84 -11.01 -8.69
C LEU A 225 -0.61 -10.94 -8.22
N LEU A 226 -1.51 -10.58 -9.12
CA LEU A 226 -2.96 -10.54 -8.84
C LEU A 226 -3.57 -11.92 -9.11
N SER A 227 -4.18 -12.52 -8.08
CA SER A 227 -4.81 -13.83 -8.15
C SER A 227 -6.29 -13.78 -7.79
N LYS A 228 -7.06 -14.71 -8.36
CA LYS A 228 -8.51 -14.80 -8.15
C LYS A 228 -8.83 -15.40 -6.79
N GLY A 229 -9.81 -14.83 -6.09
CA GLY A 229 -10.30 -15.26 -4.80
C GLY A 229 -10.14 -14.22 -3.70
N GLN A 230 -10.20 -14.66 -2.45
CA GLN A 230 -9.96 -13.84 -1.27
C GLN A 230 -8.58 -14.18 -0.69
N THR A 231 -7.91 -13.17 -0.12
CA THR A 231 -6.65 -13.41 0.59
C THR A 231 -6.86 -14.37 1.76
N LYS A 232 -5.95 -15.34 1.90
CA LYS A 232 -5.88 -16.24 3.06
C LYS A 232 -4.99 -15.68 4.17
N GLU A 233 -4.24 -14.64 3.87
CA GLU A 233 -3.31 -14.02 4.82
C GLU A 233 -4.09 -13.25 5.88
N LYS A 234 -4.04 -13.76 7.10
CA LYS A 234 -4.50 -13.04 8.28
C LYS A 234 -3.36 -12.21 8.86
N ASN A 235 -3.71 -11.10 9.49
CA ASN A 235 -2.78 -10.24 10.23
C ASN A 235 -1.64 -9.66 9.37
N TYR A 236 -1.89 -9.44 8.08
CA TYR A 236 -0.92 -8.86 7.15
C TYR A 236 -0.28 -7.57 7.68
N GLY A 237 -1.07 -6.68 8.29
CA GLY A 237 -0.57 -5.44 8.89
C GLY A 237 0.42 -5.66 10.04
N LEU A 238 0.20 -6.67 10.90
CA LEU A 238 1.12 -7.01 11.98
C LEU A 238 2.41 -7.64 11.45
N LYS A 239 2.31 -8.48 10.43
CA LYS A 239 3.49 -9.05 9.77
C LYS A 239 4.29 -7.99 9.01
N ALA A 240 3.63 -7.01 8.38
CA ALA A 240 4.30 -5.85 7.78
C ALA A 240 4.98 -4.97 8.84
N ALA A 241 4.36 -4.83 10.03
CA ALA A 241 4.95 -4.13 11.17
C ALA A 241 6.18 -4.86 11.74
N GLU A 242 6.28 -6.18 11.61
CA GLU A 242 7.49 -6.95 12.00
C GLU A 242 8.69 -6.67 11.10
N LEU A 243 8.45 -6.34 9.83
CA LEU A 243 9.50 -5.85 8.92
C LEU A 243 9.93 -4.42 9.26
N SER A 244 9.11 -3.68 10.01
CA SER A 244 9.49 -2.38 10.54
C SER A 244 10.31 -2.56 11.82
N SER A 245 11.09 -1.55 12.19
CA SER A 245 11.97 -1.57 13.37
C SER A 245 11.22 -1.53 14.73
N LEU A 246 9.98 -2.00 14.78
CA LEU A 246 9.15 -2.01 15.98
C LEU A 246 9.64 -3.06 17.00
N PRO A 247 9.63 -2.74 18.30
CA PRO A 247 9.99 -3.69 19.34
C PRO A 247 9.14 -4.98 19.30
N LEU A 248 9.80 -6.14 19.35
CA LEU A 248 9.15 -7.47 19.33
C LEU A 248 8.13 -7.66 20.46
N LEU A 249 8.33 -7.03 21.62
CA LEU A 249 7.38 -7.07 22.72
C LEU A 249 6.03 -6.43 22.34
N LEU A 250 6.06 -5.28 21.65
CA LEU A 250 4.84 -4.62 21.16
C LEU A 250 4.12 -5.46 20.11
N LEU A 251 4.85 -6.14 19.23
CA LEU A 251 4.26 -7.02 18.22
C LEU A 251 3.59 -8.24 18.84
N LYS A 252 4.18 -8.80 19.91
CA LYS A 252 3.55 -9.89 20.68
C LYS A 252 2.25 -9.44 21.33
N ASP A 253 2.26 -8.27 21.98
CA ASP A 253 1.07 -7.72 22.63
C ASP A 253 -0.03 -7.39 21.61
N ALA A 254 0.33 -6.77 20.49
CA ALA A 254 -0.60 -6.47 19.41
C ALA A 254 -1.24 -7.74 18.81
N ASN A 255 -0.45 -8.81 18.62
CA ASN A 255 -0.97 -10.11 18.20
C ASN A 255 -1.96 -10.70 19.21
N ASN A 256 -1.63 -10.68 20.51
CA ASN A 256 -2.52 -11.18 21.55
C ASN A 256 -3.86 -10.42 21.58
N ILE A 257 -3.81 -9.09 21.51
CA ILE A 257 -5.01 -8.24 21.48
C ILE A 257 -5.84 -8.52 20.23
N SER A 258 -5.20 -8.63 19.06
CA SER A 258 -5.87 -8.93 17.79
C SER A 258 -6.62 -10.27 17.85
N MET A 259 -6.00 -11.32 18.41
CA MET A 259 -6.66 -12.62 18.62
C MET A 259 -7.87 -12.50 19.56
N GLN A 260 -7.73 -11.76 20.67
CA GLN A 260 -8.84 -11.55 21.61
C GLN A 260 -10.01 -10.79 20.97
N ILE A 261 -9.75 -9.80 20.12
CA ILE A 261 -10.79 -9.06 19.39
C ILE A 261 -11.48 -10.00 18.40
N ALA A 262 -10.72 -10.79 17.64
CA ALA A 262 -11.26 -11.77 16.71
C ALA A 262 -12.16 -12.79 17.42
N ASP A 263 -11.71 -13.37 18.54
CA ASP A 263 -12.49 -14.31 19.33
C ASP A 263 -13.80 -13.72 19.85
N LYS A 264 -13.78 -12.45 20.30
CA LYS A 264 -15.00 -11.75 20.74
C LYS A 264 -15.99 -11.52 19.59
N LEU A 265 -15.50 -11.21 18.40
CA LEU A 265 -16.32 -11.05 17.21
C LEU A 265 -16.93 -12.40 16.78
N THR A 266 -16.15 -13.48 16.82
CA THR A 266 -16.65 -14.84 16.51
C THR A 266 -17.67 -15.32 17.53
N ARG A 267 -17.47 -15.08 18.83
CA ARG A 267 -18.46 -15.46 19.88
C ARG A 267 -19.76 -14.65 19.82
N LYS A 268 -19.72 -13.40 19.34
CA LYS A 268 -20.94 -12.62 19.04
C LYS A 268 -21.69 -13.14 17.81
N GLN A 269 -20.99 -13.85 16.92
CA GLN A 269 -21.52 -14.45 15.69
C GLN A 269 -21.82 -15.95 15.83
N GLU A 270 -21.72 -16.53 17.04
CA GLU A 270 -22.18 -17.90 17.26
C GLU A 270 -23.65 -17.99 16.86
N SER A 271 -23.83 -18.60 15.70
CA SER A 271 -25.09 -18.72 15.02
C SER A 271 -25.94 -19.66 15.84
N THR A 272 -27.08 -19.21 16.35
CA THR A 272 -28.07 -20.16 16.85
C THR A 272 -28.37 -21.18 15.74
N PRO A 273 -28.66 -22.46 16.05
CA PRO A 273 -29.00 -23.46 15.02
C PRO A 273 -30.08 -22.96 14.06
N GLU A 274 -30.96 -22.10 14.57
CA GLU A 274 -32.00 -21.42 13.84
C GLU A 274 -31.49 -20.42 12.78
N THR A 275 -30.43 -19.64 13.06
CA THR A 275 -29.82 -18.71 12.09
C THR A 275 -29.09 -19.41 10.95
N VAL A 276 -28.43 -20.56 11.22
CA VAL A 276 -27.83 -21.40 10.17
C VAL A 276 -28.90 -21.97 9.26
N ARG A 277 -29.99 -22.49 9.85
CA ARG A 277 -31.15 -22.98 9.11
C ARG A 277 -31.82 -21.88 8.28
N GLN A 278 -32.02 -20.69 8.84
CA GLN A 278 -32.59 -19.54 8.13
C GLN A 278 -31.72 -19.09 6.96
N THR A 279 -30.40 -19.13 7.11
CA THR A 279 -29.45 -18.76 6.06
C THR A 279 -29.43 -19.80 4.93
N ALA A 280 -29.46 -21.10 5.26
CA ALA A 280 -29.60 -22.17 4.26
C ALA A 280 -30.94 -22.07 3.50
N VAL A 281 -32.04 -21.77 4.20
CA VAL A 281 -33.37 -21.53 3.58
C VAL A 281 -33.34 -20.31 2.66
N TYR A 282 -32.73 -19.21 3.11
CA TYR A 282 -32.61 -17.99 2.31
C TYR A 282 -31.76 -18.22 1.06
N GLN A 283 -30.60 -18.87 1.18
CA GLN A 283 -29.73 -19.20 0.05
C GLN A 283 -30.43 -20.13 -0.96
N LEU A 284 -31.18 -21.13 -0.48
CA LEU A 284 -32.00 -21.98 -1.34
C LEU A 284 -33.07 -21.15 -2.07
N ALA A 285 -33.78 -20.29 -1.35
CA ALA A 285 -34.83 -19.45 -1.92
C ALA A 285 -34.30 -18.51 -3.01
N VAL A 286 -33.16 -17.84 -2.77
CA VAL A 286 -32.51 -16.97 -3.75
C VAL A 286 -32.10 -17.75 -5.00
N ARG A 287 -31.45 -18.91 -4.84
CA ARG A 287 -31.02 -19.74 -5.98
C ARG A 287 -32.21 -20.30 -6.77
N LEU A 288 -33.33 -20.61 -6.12
CA LEU A 288 -34.57 -21.03 -6.79
C LEU A 288 -35.24 -19.89 -7.55
N ILE A 289 -35.29 -18.68 -6.98
CA ILE A 289 -35.82 -17.48 -7.66
C ILE A 289 -34.94 -17.11 -8.85
N GLN A 290 -33.61 -17.25 -8.73
CA GLN A 290 -32.68 -17.05 -9.83
C GLN A 290 -32.89 -18.09 -10.93
N ALA A 291 -33.05 -19.36 -10.55
CA ALA A 291 -33.34 -20.43 -11.51
C ALA A 291 -34.67 -20.23 -12.23
N SER A 292 -35.70 -19.68 -11.56
CA SER A 292 -37.00 -19.45 -12.18
C SER A 292 -37.03 -18.23 -13.11
N ARG A 293 -36.28 -17.17 -12.78
CA ARG A 293 -36.25 -15.93 -13.57
C ARG A 293 -35.29 -15.99 -14.77
N ASN A 294 -34.18 -16.71 -14.65
CA ASN A 294 -33.07 -16.63 -15.60
C ASN A 294 -32.69 -17.98 -16.26
N SER A 295 -33.42 -19.08 -16.04
CA SER A 295 -33.07 -20.35 -16.70
C SER A 295 -33.42 -20.34 -18.18
N CYS A 296 -32.39 -20.48 -19.02
CA CYS A 296 -32.50 -21.01 -20.38
C CYS A 296 -32.15 -22.52 -20.44
N LEU A 297 -32.15 -23.22 -19.29
CA LEU A 297 -31.80 -24.63 -19.20
C LEU A 297 -32.92 -25.52 -19.74
N ASP A 298 -32.55 -26.60 -20.43
CA ASP A 298 -33.47 -27.66 -20.82
C ASP A 298 -34.04 -28.39 -19.59
N SER A 299 -35.14 -29.13 -19.78
CA SER A 299 -35.88 -29.76 -18.69
C SER A 299 -35.06 -30.78 -17.88
N ASP A 300 -34.10 -31.46 -18.50
CA ASP A 300 -33.26 -32.48 -17.85
C ASP A 300 -32.09 -31.85 -17.09
N SER A 301 -31.47 -30.81 -17.68
CA SER A 301 -30.44 -30.00 -17.02
C SER A 301 -30.99 -29.25 -15.81
N LEU A 302 -32.20 -28.67 -15.93
CA LEU A 302 -32.86 -28.00 -14.81
C LEU A 302 -33.19 -28.99 -13.68
N ARG A 303 -33.67 -30.20 -14.02
CA ARG A 303 -33.93 -31.25 -13.03
C ARG A 303 -32.63 -31.66 -12.30
N THR A 304 -31.51 -31.75 -13.01
CA THR A 304 -30.21 -32.09 -12.43
C THR A 304 -29.70 -30.98 -11.51
N TYR A 305 -29.83 -29.72 -11.93
CA TYR A 305 -29.49 -28.54 -11.14
C TYR A 305 -30.33 -28.43 -9.86
N LEU A 306 -31.65 -28.64 -9.94
CA LEU A 306 -32.53 -28.63 -8.77
C LEU A 306 -32.21 -29.77 -7.79
N LYS A 307 -31.84 -30.96 -8.29
CA LYS A 307 -31.35 -32.06 -7.44
C LYS A 307 -30.04 -31.69 -6.75
N HIS A 308 -29.14 -31.00 -7.45
CA HIS A 308 -27.88 -30.52 -6.88
C HIS A 308 -28.12 -29.46 -5.79
N LEU A 309 -28.98 -28.47 -6.03
CA LEU A 309 -29.40 -27.48 -5.03
C LEU A 309 -30.02 -28.13 -3.79
N LYS A 310 -30.86 -29.16 -3.97
CA LYS A 310 -31.42 -29.93 -2.86
C LYS A 310 -30.36 -30.67 -2.06
N LYS A 311 -29.30 -31.17 -2.72
CA LYS A 311 -28.16 -31.83 -2.04
C LYS A 311 -27.35 -30.81 -1.23
N ILE A 312 -27.10 -29.62 -1.78
CA ILE A 312 -26.40 -28.53 -1.10
C ILE A 312 -27.18 -28.10 0.15
N TYR A 313 -28.47 -27.79 0.01
CA TYR A 313 -29.32 -27.41 1.14
C TYR A 313 -29.34 -28.49 2.23
N ARG A 314 -29.41 -29.76 1.84
CA ARG A 314 -29.34 -30.88 2.80
C ARG A 314 -27.99 -30.93 3.50
N ALA A 315 -26.87 -30.75 2.79
CA ALA A 315 -25.55 -30.73 3.42
C ALA A 315 -25.39 -29.55 4.39
N GLU A 316 -25.93 -28.38 4.04
CA GLU A 316 -25.93 -27.16 4.88
C GLU A 316 -26.90 -27.26 6.07
N SER A 317 -27.92 -28.13 5.99
CA SER A 317 -28.93 -28.33 7.04
C SER A 317 -28.70 -29.59 7.89
N LEU A 318 -27.89 -30.57 7.44
CA LEU A 318 -27.64 -31.86 8.12
C LEU A 318 -26.36 -31.88 8.95
N THR A 319 -25.58 -30.78 9.00
CA THR A 319 -24.56 -30.62 10.03
C THR A 319 -25.14 -30.67 11.46
N ASP A 320 -26.46 -30.61 11.59
CA ASP A 320 -27.26 -30.74 12.82
C ASP A 320 -27.47 -32.19 13.32
N ASP A 321 -27.57 -33.18 12.43
CA ASP A 321 -28.03 -34.53 12.83
C ASP A 321 -26.92 -35.40 13.45
N LEU A 322 -25.64 -35.05 13.24
CA LEU A 322 -24.51 -35.83 13.77
C LEU A 322 -24.06 -35.37 15.17
N GLN A 323 -24.33 -34.11 15.55
CA GLN A 323 -23.97 -33.60 16.89
C GLN A 323 -25.05 -33.89 17.96
N SER A 324 -26.29 -34.13 17.54
CA SER A 324 -27.39 -34.50 18.45
C SER A 324 -27.46 -36.00 18.75
N THR A 325 -26.85 -36.86 17.93
CA THR A 325 -26.81 -38.32 18.17
C THR A 325 -25.63 -38.77 19.04
N GLU A 326 -24.46 -38.13 18.96
CA GLU A 326 -23.30 -38.49 19.80
C GLU A 326 -23.52 -38.14 21.29
N THR A 327 -24.31 -37.10 21.59
CA THR A 327 -24.62 -36.71 22.97
C THR A 327 -25.69 -37.56 23.65
N ALA A 328 -26.39 -38.42 22.90
CA ALA A 328 -27.40 -39.35 23.44
C ALA A 328 -26.80 -40.71 23.82
N GLU A 329 -25.80 -41.22 23.07
CA GLU A 329 -25.18 -42.52 23.36
C GLU A 329 -24.19 -42.50 24.54
N GLU A 330 -23.60 -41.34 24.88
CA GLU A 330 -22.69 -41.23 26.04
C GLU A 330 -23.41 -41.10 27.40
N LYS A 331 -24.75 -40.93 27.42
CA LYS A 331 -25.53 -40.81 28.66
C LYS A 331 -26.16 -42.12 29.16
N GLU A 332 -25.97 -43.24 28.46
CA GLU A 332 -26.51 -44.54 28.86
C GLU A 332 -25.48 -45.50 29.47
N ILE A 333 -24.20 -45.08 29.62
CA ILE A 333 -23.10 -45.94 30.13
C ILE A 333 -22.38 -45.37 31.37
N LEU A 334 -22.85 -44.30 32.03
CA LEU A 334 -22.31 -43.87 33.32
C LEU A 334 -23.34 -43.63 34.42
#